data_AF-A0A654BBG1-F1
#
_entry.id   AF-A0A654BBG1-F1
#
_cell.length_a   1.000
_cell.length_b   1.000
_cell.length_c   1.000
_cell.angle_alpha   90.00
_cell.angle_beta   90.00
_cell.angle_gamma   90.00
#
_symmetry.space_group_name_H-M   'P 1'
#
loop_
_entity.id
_entity.type
_entity.pdbx_description
1 polymer ?
#
loop_
_entity_poly.entity_id
_entity_poly.type
_entity_poly.pdbx_seq_one_letter_code
_entity_poly.pdbx_strand_id
1 'polypeptide(L)'
;MTGATRLLVFAHLDGNWTQCGKLTMTERADGHMSSTFEYDGEYLALQNRVELDPVSLPPQQTSLSRSSIQLPINVAPLFGAFRDSTPDAFGRRVIERKLSVALNGLREADYLLHAGPHRVGALDFRLDSGTDAPAHVDDSFDLEELCEAAARIDDGLTVPRELHAIFSQGAGLGGARPKASFRDEHGVLWVSKFPTKTDLFDVASVELATLTLAAKTGVHVPELKTVAVGERNVFLSQRFDRFRAHRYGSTSCPSDREQYLAAQERAIVEPRVFYMSALQRRPAMSLSRVVPPTRTSRLPGLSTVVQSPVLTTPRAFSSGCLSTSL
;
A
#
# COMPACT_ATOMS: atom_id res chain seq x y z
N MET A 1 -16.57 -2.71 -27.33
CA MET A 1 -17.76 -2.99 -26.51
C MET A 1 -17.79 -1.97 -25.38
N THR A 2 -18.89 -1.24 -25.22
CA THR A 2 -19.10 -0.33 -24.09
C THR A 2 -19.68 -1.16 -22.96
N GLY A 3 -18.88 -1.49 -21.96
CA GLY A 3 -19.30 -2.40 -20.89
C GLY A 3 -19.03 -1.79 -19.53
N ALA A 4 -20.08 -1.43 -18.80
CA ALA A 4 -19.94 -1.14 -17.37
C ALA A 4 -19.67 -2.44 -16.62
N THR A 5 -18.55 -2.50 -15.90
CA THR A 5 -18.16 -3.63 -15.05
C THR A 5 -18.35 -3.22 -13.61
N ARG A 6 -19.00 -4.09 -12.82
CA ARG A 6 -19.24 -3.87 -11.38
C ARG A 6 -18.35 -4.80 -10.59
N LEU A 7 -17.59 -4.24 -9.66
CA LEU A 7 -16.73 -4.96 -8.73
C LEU A 7 -17.19 -4.65 -7.31
N LEU A 8 -17.25 -5.67 -6.46
CA LEU A 8 -17.33 -5.51 -5.02
C LEU A 8 -15.94 -5.22 -4.49
N VAL A 9 -15.83 -4.21 -3.64
CA VAL A 9 -14.58 -3.81 -3.00
C VAL A 9 -14.59 -4.33 -1.57
N PHE A 10 -13.48 -4.92 -1.14
CA PHE A 10 -13.28 -5.45 0.19
C PHE A 10 -12.11 -4.74 0.87
N ALA A 11 -12.27 -4.47 2.15
CA ALA A 11 -11.25 -3.95 3.05
C ALA A 11 -10.85 -5.05 4.04
N HIS A 12 -9.55 -5.21 4.28
CA HIS A 12 -9.04 -6.20 5.23
C HIS A 12 -9.02 -5.62 6.66
N LEU A 13 -10.04 -5.94 7.45
CA LEU A 13 -10.24 -5.47 8.83
C LEU A 13 -10.05 -6.62 9.82
N ASP A 14 -9.18 -6.43 10.81
CA ASP A 14 -8.95 -7.38 11.91
C ASP A 14 -8.72 -8.84 11.48
N GLY A 15 -8.05 -9.03 10.33
CA GLY A 15 -7.76 -10.36 9.78
C GLY A 15 -8.84 -10.94 8.87
N ASN A 16 -9.90 -10.19 8.56
CA ASN A 16 -11.01 -10.64 7.72
C ASN A 16 -11.25 -9.67 6.55
N TRP A 17 -11.76 -10.19 5.45
CA TRP A 17 -12.21 -9.38 4.32
C TRP A 17 -13.66 -8.94 4.54
N THR A 18 -13.85 -7.64 4.66
CA THR A 18 -15.17 -7.01 4.84
C THR A 18 -15.53 -6.25 3.58
N GLN A 19 -16.69 -6.51 3.00
CA GLN A 19 -17.19 -5.74 1.87
C GLN A 19 -17.38 -4.28 2.29
N CYS A 20 -16.74 -3.35 1.57
CA CYS A 20 -16.80 -1.93 1.87
C CYS A 20 -17.66 -1.13 0.89
N GLY A 21 -17.91 -1.66 -0.31
CA GLY A 21 -18.75 -0.99 -1.30
C GLY A 21 -18.68 -1.61 -2.69
N LYS A 22 -19.21 -0.87 -3.66
CA LYS A 22 -19.33 -1.27 -5.06
C LYS A 22 -18.62 -0.25 -5.95
N LEU A 23 -17.68 -0.71 -6.75
CA LEU A 23 -16.99 0.05 -7.78
C LEU A 23 -17.63 -0.26 -9.14
N THR A 24 -18.15 0.75 -9.82
CA THR A 24 -18.61 0.62 -11.21
C THR A 24 -17.60 1.30 -12.12
N MET A 25 -17.06 0.57 -13.08
CA MET A 25 -16.11 1.08 -14.08
C MET A 25 -16.73 1.01 -15.45
N THR A 26 -16.64 2.09 -16.21
CA THR A 26 -17.08 2.16 -17.61
C THR A 26 -15.87 2.43 -18.48
N GLU A 27 -15.63 1.52 -19.42
CA GLU A 27 -14.59 1.68 -20.43
C GLU A 27 -15.26 1.75 -21.81
N ARG A 28 -14.91 2.79 -22.56
CA ARG A 28 -15.41 3.04 -23.90
C ARG A 28 -14.40 2.59 -24.95
N ALA A 29 -14.89 2.34 -26.17
CA ALA A 29 -14.05 1.90 -27.28
C ALA A 29 -13.02 2.95 -27.74
N ASP A 30 -13.22 4.23 -27.38
CA ASP A 30 -12.30 5.34 -27.62
C ASP A 30 -11.17 5.43 -26.56
N GLY A 31 -11.10 4.47 -25.63
CA GLY A 31 -10.12 4.44 -24.54
C GLY A 31 -10.51 5.31 -23.34
N HIS A 32 -11.65 6.01 -23.38
CA HIS A 32 -12.09 6.82 -22.24
C HIS A 32 -12.63 5.91 -21.12
N MET A 33 -12.01 6.01 -19.94
CA MET A 33 -12.43 5.32 -18.73
C MET A 33 -13.05 6.28 -17.72
N SER A 34 -14.13 5.87 -17.07
CA SER A 34 -14.67 6.53 -15.88
C SER A 34 -15.09 5.53 -14.83
N SER A 35 -15.10 5.93 -13.57
CA SER A 35 -15.55 5.07 -12.47
C SER A 35 -16.40 5.81 -11.47
N THR A 36 -17.23 5.06 -10.77
CA THR A 36 -18.02 5.54 -9.64
C THR A 36 -17.92 4.55 -8.49
N PHE A 37 -18.02 5.03 -7.26
CA PHE A 37 -17.94 4.18 -6.07
C PHE A 37 -19.10 4.47 -5.13
N GLU A 38 -19.65 3.41 -4.55
CA GLU A 38 -20.76 3.46 -3.61
C GLU A 38 -20.40 2.66 -2.37
N TYR A 39 -20.28 3.31 -1.22
CA TYR A 39 -20.04 2.64 0.05
C TYR A 39 -21.22 1.75 0.46
N ASP A 40 -20.91 0.61 1.08
CA ASP A 40 -21.91 -0.25 1.70
C ASP A 40 -22.40 0.36 3.03
N GLY A 41 -23.71 0.33 3.26
CA GLY A 41 -24.30 0.86 4.49
C GLY A 41 -23.86 0.09 5.73
N GLU A 42 -23.70 -1.24 5.61
CA GLU A 42 -23.20 -2.07 6.70
C GLU A 42 -21.76 -1.72 7.07
N TYR A 43 -20.91 -1.46 6.08
CA TYR A 43 -19.53 -1.02 6.29
C TYR A 43 -19.46 0.34 6.99
N LEU A 44 -20.32 1.29 6.59
CA LEU A 44 -20.38 2.60 7.23
C LEU A 44 -20.87 2.54 8.68
N ALA A 45 -21.67 1.53 9.03
CA ALA A 45 -22.14 1.30 10.39
C ALA A 45 -21.11 0.65 11.31
N LEU A 46 -20.02 0.07 10.77
CA LEU A 46 -18.97 -0.54 11.57
C LEU A 46 -18.21 0.50 12.42
N GLN A 47 -17.96 0.14 13.68
CA GLN A 47 -17.20 0.96 14.62
C GLN A 47 -15.69 0.96 14.30
N ASN A 48 -15.17 -0.17 13.83
CA ASN A 48 -13.77 -0.37 13.43
C ASN A 48 -13.52 -0.11 11.94
N ARG A 49 -14.44 0.57 11.23
CA ARG A 49 -14.25 0.87 9.81
C ARG A 49 -13.02 1.75 9.58
N VAL A 50 -12.40 1.57 8.42
CA VAL A 50 -11.33 2.42 7.92
C VAL A 50 -11.82 3.19 6.69
N GLU A 51 -11.46 4.46 6.56
CA GLU A 51 -11.73 5.23 5.34
C GLU A 51 -10.84 4.71 4.21
N LEU A 52 -11.38 4.43 3.02
CA LEU A 52 -10.55 3.84 1.95
C LEU A 52 -9.57 4.88 1.37
N ASP A 53 -10.01 6.13 1.28
CA ASP A 53 -9.17 7.29 0.94
C ASP A 53 -9.76 8.54 1.65
N PRO A 54 -9.19 9.00 2.78
CA PRO A 54 -9.67 10.15 3.54
C PRO A 54 -9.73 11.46 2.74
N VAL A 55 -9.01 11.54 1.62
CA VAL A 55 -8.94 12.74 0.78
C VAL A 55 -9.92 12.60 -0.39
N SER A 56 -9.87 11.48 -1.11
CA SER A 56 -10.61 11.29 -2.36
C SER A 56 -11.93 10.54 -2.22
N LEU A 57 -12.13 9.81 -1.12
CA LEU A 57 -13.31 9.01 -0.82
C LEU A 57 -13.76 9.16 0.65
N PRO A 58 -13.98 10.39 1.16
CA PRO A 58 -14.46 10.55 2.52
C PRO A 58 -15.85 9.88 2.67
N PRO A 59 -16.10 9.11 3.74
CA PRO A 59 -17.42 8.59 4.01
C PRO A 59 -18.36 9.78 4.25
N GLN A 60 -19.38 9.94 3.41
CA GLN A 60 -20.33 11.05 3.57
C GLN A 60 -21.13 10.84 4.86
N GLN A 61 -20.87 11.67 5.87
CA GLN A 61 -21.67 11.74 7.09
C GLN A 61 -22.94 12.53 6.80
N THR A 62 -23.91 11.91 6.15
CA THR A 62 -25.29 12.40 6.21
C THR A 62 -26.13 11.34 6.90
N SER A 63 -26.35 11.58 8.19
CA SER A 63 -27.45 10.97 8.94
C SER A 63 -28.71 11.08 8.08
N LEU A 64 -29.24 9.93 7.68
CA LEU A 64 -30.45 9.73 6.87
C LEU A 64 -30.17 9.71 5.35
N SER A 65 -30.39 8.53 4.77
CA SER A 65 -30.63 8.24 3.35
C SER A 65 -29.42 8.12 2.40
N ARG A 66 -29.19 6.85 2.01
CA ARG A 66 -28.67 6.34 0.74
C ARG A 66 -27.20 6.61 0.46
N SER A 67 -26.48 5.50 0.37
CA SER A 67 -25.27 5.29 -0.40
C SER A 67 -25.14 6.27 -1.58
N SER A 68 -24.36 7.33 -1.36
CA SER A 68 -24.08 8.36 -2.35
C SER A 68 -23.08 7.79 -3.36
N ILE A 69 -23.44 7.80 -4.65
CA ILE A 69 -22.47 7.50 -5.70
C ILE A 69 -21.42 8.62 -5.69
N GLN A 70 -20.16 8.26 -5.44
CA GLN A 70 -19.01 9.16 -5.46
C GLN A 70 -18.30 9.09 -6.82
N LEU A 71 -17.67 10.19 -7.20
CA LEU A 71 -16.84 10.33 -8.41
C LEU A 71 -15.39 10.63 -8.02
N PRO A 72 -14.39 10.16 -8.78
CA PRO A 72 -12.99 10.52 -8.54
C PRO A 72 -12.75 12.02 -8.65
N ILE A 73 -11.83 12.54 -7.83
CA ILE A 73 -11.41 13.95 -7.87
C ILE A 73 -10.74 14.26 -9.23
N ASN A 74 -10.86 15.50 -9.70
CA ASN A 74 -10.23 16.02 -10.93
C ASN A 74 -10.60 15.24 -12.21
N VAL A 75 -11.78 14.59 -12.24
CA VAL A 75 -12.21 13.79 -13.40
C VAL A 75 -11.22 12.66 -13.71
N ALA A 76 -10.48 12.20 -12.70
CA ALA A 76 -9.60 11.05 -12.84
C ALA A 76 -10.42 9.80 -13.24
N PRO A 77 -9.85 8.87 -14.01
CA PRO A 77 -10.61 7.73 -14.49
C PRO A 77 -10.85 6.70 -13.36
N LEU A 78 -10.00 6.69 -12.34
CA LEU A 78 -10.08 5.82 -11.16
C LEU A 78 -9.68 6.56 -9.87
N PHE A 79 -10.25 6.16 -8.73
CA PHE A 79 -9.90 6.67 -7.41
C PHE A 79 -8.46 6.32 -7.02
N GLY A 80 -7.78 7.22 -6.30
CA GLY A 80 -6.38 7.06 -5.90
C GLY A 80 -6.09 5.73 -5.20
N ALA A 81 -6.85 5.42 -4.14
CA ALA A 81 -6.70 4.16 -3.40
C ALA A 81 -6.89 2.89 -4.26
N PHE A 82 -7.80 2.93 -5.25
CA PHE A 82 -8.02 1.79 -6.14
C PHE A 82 -6.93 1.69 -7.21
N ARG A 83 -6.45 2.83 -7.72
CA ARG A 83 -5.29 2.88 -8.62
C ARG A 83 -4.03 2.31 -7.96
N ASP A 84 -3.78 2.65 -6.71
CA ASP A 84 -2.64 2.12 -5.96
C ASP A 84 -2.73 0.60 -5.71
N SER A 85 -3.96 0.05 -5.78
CA SER A 85 -4.25 -1.39 -5.72
C SER A 85 -4.29 -2.08 -7.10
N THR A 86 -4.09 -1.32 -8.18
CA THR A 86 -4.11 -1.83 -9.55
C THR A 86 -2.69 -2.25 -9.95
N PRO A 87 -2.52 -3.38 -10.63
CA PRO A 87 -1.21 -3.80 -11.11
C PRO A 87 -0.64 -2.80 -12.13
N ASP A 88 0.67 -2.59 -12.03
CA ASP A 88 1.45 -1.80 -12.98
C ASP A 88 2.04 -2.71 -14.08
N ALA A 89 2.92 -2.20 -14.93
CA ALA A 89 3.35 -2.87 -16.16
C ALA A 89 3.83 -4.32 -15.97
N PHE A 90 4.60 -4.66 -14.93
CA PHE A 90 5.01 -6.06 -14.72
C PHE A 90 3.83 -6.93 -14.25
N GLY A 91 3.06 -6.48 -13.25
CA GLY A 91 1.89 -7.21 -12.76
C GLY A 91 0.85 -7.45 -13.86
N ARG A 92 0.67 -6.49 -14.78
CA ARG A 92 -0.16 -6.65 -15.98
C ARG A 92 0.36 -7.76 -16.89
N ARG A 93 1.67 -7.79 -17.19
CA ARG A 93 2.29 -8.89 -17.96
C ARG A 93 2.09 -10.25 -17.30
N VAL A 94 2.20 -10.33 -15.96
CA VAL A 94 1.94 -11.56 -15.20
C VAL A 94 0.50 -12.04 -15.41
N ILE A 95 -0.48 -11.14 -15.29
CA ILE A 95 -1.91 -11.46 -15.48
C ILE A 95 -2.19 -11.86 -16.94
N GLU A 96 -1.67 -11.11 -17.91
CA GLU A 96 -1.87 -11.38 -19.33
C GLU A 96 -1.30 -12.75 -19.72
N ARG A 97 -0.11 -13.07 -19.20
CA ARG A 97 0.50 -14.38 -19.38
C ARG A 97 -0.31 -15.49 -18.74
N LYS A 98 -0.82 -15.29 -17.52
CA LYS A 98 -1.69 -16.25 -16.82
C LYS A 98 -2.93 -16.58 -17.64
N LEU A 99 -3.52 -15.56 -18.27
CA LEU A 99 -4.76 -15.69 -19.05
C LEU A 99 -4.53 -16.01 -20.53
N SER A 100 -3.28 -16.08 -20.97
CA SER A 100 -2.91 -16.29 -22.39
C SER A 100 -3.56 -15.27 -23.34
N VAL A 101 -3.58 -13.99 -22.93
CA VAL A 101 -4.12 -12.88 -23.71
C VAL A 101 -3.01 -11.97 -24.24
N ALA A 102 -3.35 -11.10 -25.19
CA ALA A 102 -2.42 -10.10 -25.73
C ALA A 102 -2.02 -9.06 -24.67
N LEU A 103 -0.81 -8.51 -24.82
CA LEU A 103 -0.31 -7.43 -23.97
C LEU A 103 -1.24 -6.21 -24.06
N ASN A 104 -1.56 -5.62 -22.91
CA ASN A 104 -2.51 -4.51 -22.78
C ASN A 104 -3.89 -4.80 -23.40
N GLY A 105 -4.27 -6.08 -23.51
CA GLY A 105 -5.51 -6.52 -24.14
C GLY A 105 -6.69 -6.66 -23.16
N LEU A 106 -6.46 -6.44 -21.87
CA LEU A 106 -7.49 -6.55 -20.83
C LEU A 106 -8.05 -5.18 -20.46
N ARG A 107 -9.30 -5.16 -19.99
CA ARG A 107 -9.91 -3.96 -19.43
C ARG A 107 -9.35 -3.70 -18.04
N GLU A 108 -9.44 -2.45 -17.59
CA GLU A 108 -8.89 -2.07 -16.29
C GLU A 108 -9.53 -2.85 -15.12
N ALA A 109 -10.82 -3.13 -15.21
CA ALA A 109 -11.54 -3.94 -14.23
C ALA A 109 -11.02 -5.39 -14.16
N ASP A 110 -10.57 -5.95 -15.28
CA ASP A 110 -10.06 -7.32 -15.35
C ASP A 110 -8.68 -7.38 -14.65
N TYR A 111 -7.84 -6.35 -14.80
CA TYR A 111 -6.58 -6.26 -14.05
C TYR A 111 -6.80 -6.17 -12.54
N LEU A 112 -7.77 -5.37 -12.09
CA LEU A 112 -8.15 -5.29 -10.68
C LEU A 112 -8.59 -6.65 -10.14
N LEU A 113 -9.42 -7.38 -10.87
CA LEU A 113 -9.91 -8.70 -10.48
C LEU A 113 -8.78 -9.73 -10.37
N HIS A 114 -7.88 -9.77 -11.35
CA HIS A 114 -6.87 -10.82 -11.45
C HIS A 114 -5.61 -10.62 -10.60
N ALA A 115 -5.37 -9.41 -10.08
CA ALA A 115 -4.23 -9.14 -9.19
C ALA A 115 -4.33 -9.83 -7.81
N GLY A 116 -5.52 -10.29 -7.41
CA GLY A 116 -5.75 -11.08 -6.20
C GLY A 116 -5.52 -10.37 -4.85
N PRO A 117 -5.75 -11.05 -3.73
CA PRO A 117 -5.77 -10.45 -2.40
C PRO A 117 -4.37 -10.12 -1.83
N HIS A 118 -3.28 -10.52 -2.50
CA HIS A 118 -1.90 -10.30 -2.04
C HIS A 118 -1.25 -9.01 -2.55
N ARG A 119 -2.04 -8.19 -3.24
CA ARG A 119 -1.64 -6.85 -3.68
C ARG A 119 -1.17 -5.94 -2.55
N VAL A 120 -0.58 -4.82 -2.95
CA VAL A 120 -0.15 -3.75 -2.05
C VAL A 120 -1.36 -3.20 -1.26
N GLY A 121 -1.18 -3.01 0.04
CA GLY A 121 -2.21 -2.45 0.92
C GLY A 121 -3.27 -3.46 1.37
N ALA A 122 -4.45 -2.95 1.69
CA ALA A 122 -5.50 -3.67 2.42
C ALA A 122 -6.81 -3.83 1.65
N LEU A 123 -6.80 -3.66 0.32
CA LEU A 123 -7.98 -3.75 -0.53
C LEU A 123 -7.97 -5.02 -1.41
N ASP A 124 -9.17 -5.49 -1.76
CA ASP A 124 -9.40 -6.56 -2.73
C ASP A 124 -10.67 -6.30 -3.54
N PHE A 125 -10.75 -6.89 -4.73
CA PHE A 125 -11.81 -6.62 -5.72
C PHE A 125 -12.36 -7.94 -6.26
N ARG A 126 -13.69 -8.12 -6.19
CA ARG A 126 -14.36 -9.38 -6.56
C ARG A 126 -15.62 -9.14 -7.38
N LEU A 127 -16.09 -10.17 -8.08
CA LEU A 127 -17.35 -10.10 -8.84
C LEU A 127 -18.58 -10.39 -7.97
N ASP A 128 -18.42 -11.23 -6.95
CA ASP A 128 -19.46 -11.63 -6.03
C ASP A 128 -18.97 -11.59 -4.58
N SER A 129 -19.92 -11.72 -3.64
CA SER A 129 -19.65 -11.72 -2.21
C SER A 129 -19.12 -13.07 -1.71
N GLY A 130 -19.07 -14.07 -2.57
CA GLY A 130 -18.84 -15.47 -2.23
C GLY A 130 -17.50 -15.96 -2.77
N THR A 131 -16.44 -15.82 -2.00
CA THR A 131 -15.27 -16.70 -2.01
C THR A 131 -14.37 -16.26 -0.86
N ASP A 132 -14.02 -17.19 0.03
CA ASP A 132 -12.89 -16.99 0.93
C ASP A 132 -11.66 -16.73 0.07
N ALA A 133 -11.09 -15.53 0.17
CA ALA A 133 -9.75 -15.33 -0.37
C ALA A 133 -8.82 -16.34 0.32
N PRO A 134 -7.90 -17.00 -0.41
CA PRO A 134 -6.87 -17.79 0.24
C PRO A 134 -6.22 -16.93 1.32
N ALA A 135 -6.28 -17.41 2.56
CA ALA A 135 -5.94 -16.60 3.72
C ALA A 135 -4.48 -16.15 3.71
N HIS A 136 -3.61 -16.83 2.95
CA HIS A 136 -2.16 -16.65 2.99
C HIS A 136 -1.55 -16.73 1.59
N VAL A 137 -0.50 -15.93 1.38
CA VAL A 137 0.53 -16.25 0.38
C VAL A 137 1.04 -17.63 0.76
N ASP A 138 0.99 -18.60 -0.16
CA ASP A 138 1.51 -19.95 0.11
C ASP A 138 2.94 -19.87 0.66
N ASP A 139 3.17 -20.65 1.72
CA ASP A 139 4.43 -20.66 2.44
C ASP A 139 5.46 -21.52 1.66
N SER A 140 6.65 -20.94 1.48
CA SER A 140 7.84 -21.45 0.77
C SER A 140 7.69 -21.63 -0.75
N PHE A 141 8.08 -20.59 -1.49
CA PHE A 141 8.44 -20.71 -2.90
C PHE A 141 9.95 -20.57 -3.04
N ASP A 142 10.52 -21.32 -3.98
CA ASP A 142 11.93 -21.16 -4.32
C ASP A 142 12.15 -19.83 -5.04
N LEU A 143 13.10 -19.03 -4.53
CA LEU A 143 13.45 -17.74 -5.13
C LEU A 143 14.04 -17.93 -6.52
N GLU A 144 14.72 -19.05 -6.79
CA GLU A 144 15.26 -19.39 -8.09
C GLU A 144 14.14 -19.63 -9.12
N GLU A 145 13.11 -20.39 -8.74
CA GLU A 145 11.93 -20.63 -9.57
C GLU A 145 11.18 -19.32 -9.87
N LEU A 146 10.98 -18.46 -8.87
CA LEU A 146 10.34 -17.15 -9.08
C LEU A 146 11.18 -16.26 -10.01
N CYS A 147 12.51 -16.30 -9.88
CA CYS A 147 13.42 -15.54 -10.74
C CYS A 147 13.34 -16.01 -12.20
N GLU A 148 13.36 -17.33 -12.44
CA GLU A 148 13.22 -17.91 -13.77
C GLU A 148 11.84 -17.59 -14.38
N ALA A 149 10.77 -17.71 -13.58
CA ALA A 149 9.41 -17.40 -14.01
C ALA A 149 9.28 -15.92 -14.42
N ALA A 150 9.85 -15.03 -13.62
CA ALA A 150 9.87 -13.60 -13.86
C ALA A 150 10.64 -13.24 -15.13
N ALA A 151 11.81 -13.85 -15.36
CA ALA A 151 12.61 -13.67 -16.57
C ALA A 151 11.84 -14.11 -17.83
N ARG A 152 11.16 -15.26 -17.79
CA ARG A 152 10.30 -15.73 -18.89
C ARG A 152 9.17 -14.77 -19.22
N ILE A 153 8.51 -14.23 -18.20
CA ILE A 153 7.44 -13.24 -18.40
C ILE A 153 7.99 -11.98 -19.05
N ASP A 154 9.15 -11.51 -18.58
CA ASP A 154 9.81 -10.32 -19.13
C ASP A 154 10.26 -10.51 -20.58
N ASP A 155 10.71 -11.71 -20.94
CA ASP A 155 11.09 -12.11 -22.30
C ASP A 155 9.90 -12.41 -23.22
N GLY A 156 8.66 -12.39 -22.72
CA GLY A 156 7.52 -12.80 -23.53
C GLY A 156 7.50 -14.30 -23.85
N LEU A 157 8.05 -15.15 -22.97
CA LEU A 157 7.99 -16.61 -23.04
C LEU A 157 6.89 -17.23 -22.15
N THR A 158 6.41 -18.42 -22.53
CA THR A 158 5.43 -19.19 -21.74
C THR A 158 6.04 -19.66 -20.42
N VAL A 159 5.23 -19.65 -19.36
CA VAL A 159 5.63 -20.09 -18.02
C VAL A 159 5.15 -21.54 -17.81
N PRO A 160 6.08 -22.50 -17.63
CA PRO A 160 5.77 -23.90 -17.30
C PRO A 160 5.00 -24.03 -15.99
N ARG A 161 4.32 -25.17 -15.80
CA ARG A 161 3.38 -25.37 -14.68
C ARG A 161 4.05 -25.27 -13.31
N GLU A 162 5.25 -25.81 -13.22
CA GLU A 162 6.14 -25.75 -12.05
C GLU A 162 6.44 -24.32 -11.61
N LEU A 163 6.41 -23.36 -12.54
CA LEU A 163 6.71 -21.94 -12.26
C LEU A 163 5.44 -21.08 -12.06
N HIS A 164 4.26 -21.68 -11.94
CA HIS A 164 2.98 -20.93 -11.84
C HIS A 164 2.81 -20.14 -10.55
N ALA A 165 3.68 -20.35 -9.55
CA ALA A 165 3.73 -19.56 -8.33
C ALA A 165 3.76 -18.04 -8.61
N ILE A 166 4.49 -17.62 -9.65
CA ILE A 166 4.61 -16.21 -10.04
C ILE A 166 3.25 -15.54 -10.33
N PHE A 167 2.25 -16.30 -10.77
CA PHE A 167 0.93 -15.76 -11.11
C PHE A 167 0.13 -15.31 -9.89
N SER A 168 0.43 -15.85 -8.71
CA SER A 168 -0.15 -15.40 -7.45
C SER A 168 0.72 -14.34 -6.77
N GLN A 169 2.04 -14.43 -6.95
CA GLN A 169 3.01 -13.60 -6.22
C GLN A 169 3.45 -12.32 -6.91
N GLY A 170 3.45 -12.28 -8.25
CA GLY A 170 3.94 -11.16 -9.05
C GLY A 170 2.84 -10.21 -9.54
N ALA A 171 1.58 -10.62 -9.46
CA ALA A 171 0.47 -9.89 -10.07
C ALA A 171 0.12 -8.60 -9.31
N GLY A 172 0.15 -8.60 -7.97
CA GLY A 172 -0.41 -7.51 -7.15
C GLY A 172 0.57 -6.38 -6.78
N LEU A 173 1.79 -6.36 -7.34
CA LEU A 173 2.83 -5.41 -6.98
C LEU A 173 2.96 -4.30 -8.03
N GLY A 174 3.04 -3.03 -7.59
CA GLY A 174 3.25 -1.89 -8.48
C GLY A 174 4.70 -1.79 -9.01
N GLY A 175 4.92 -1.04 -10.08
CA GLY A 175 6.21 -0.83 -10.77
C GLY A 175 6.42 -1.69 -12.01
N ALA A 176 7.30 -1.22 -12.91
CA ALA A 176 7.52 -1.82 -14.23
C ALA A 176 8.50 -3.00 -14.31
N ARG A 177 9.39 -3.13 -13.30
CA ARG A 177 10.43 -4.17 -13.26
C ARG A 177 9.91 -5.48 -12.67
N PRO A 178 10.47 -6.64 -13.07
CA PRO A 178 10.09 -7.93 -12.52
C PRO A 178 10.22 -8.03 -11.00
N LYS A 179 9.16 -8.51 -10.35
CA LYS A 179 9.07 -8.60 -8.89
C LYS A 179 8.03 -9.62 -8.44
N ALA A 180 8.22 -10.18 -7.25
CA ALA A 180 7.26 -11.07 -6.63
C ALA A 180 7.28 -10.90 -5.11
N SER A 181 6.19 -11.28 -4.43
CA SER A 181 6.21 -11.50 -3.00
C SER A 181 6.54 -12.96 -2.67
N PHE A 182 7.30 -13.19 -1.61
CA PHE A 182 7.48 -14.54 -1.08
C PHE A 182 7.71 -14.49 0.43
N ARG A 183 7.51 -15.61 1.11
CA ARG A 183 7.89 -15.77 2.51
C ARG A 183 9.12 -16.64 2.64
N ASP A 184 10.05 -16.21 3.49
CA ASP A 184 11.22 -17.02 3.84
C ASP A 184 10.90 -18.09 4.90
N GLU A 185 11.90 -18.90 5.27
CA GLU A 185 11.77 -19.96 6.26
C GLU A 185 11.38 -19.48 7.67
N HIS A 186 11.54 -18.18 7.94
CA HIS A 186 11.14 -17.55 9.20
C HIS A 186 9.71 -16.99 9.13
N GLY A 187 9.07 -17.03 7.95
CA GLY A 187 7.72 -16.53 7.71
C GLY A 187 7.66 -15.02 7.48
N VAL A 188 8.80 -14.37 7.24
CA VAL A 188 8.89 -12.94 6.91
C VAL A 188 8.49 -12.75 5.45
N LEU A 189 7.61 -11.79 5.20
CA LEU A 189 7.13 -11.48 3.86
C LEU A 189 8.05 -10.46 3.17
N TRP A 190 8.62 -10.85 2.04
CA TRP A 190 9.54 -10.06 1.24
C TRP A 190 8.92 -9.67 -0.10
N VAL A 191 9.33 -8.52 -0.63
CA VAL A 191 9.28 -8.24 -2.07
C VAL A 191 10.66 -8.51 -2.65
N SER A 192 10.74 -9.47 -3.55
CA SER A 192 11.90 -9.68 -4.41
C SER A 192 11.79 -8.82 -5.66
N LYS A 193 12.90 -8.17 -6.04
CA LYS A 193 13.06 -7.46 -7.32
C LYS A 193 14.12 -8.18 -8.11
N PHE A 194 13.69 -8.76 -9.23
CA PHE A 194 14.55 -9.60 -10.05
C PHE A 194 15.33 -8.76 -11.07
N PRO A 195 16.56 -9.17 -11.40
CA PRO A 195 17.33 -8.54 -12.47
C PRO A 195 16.66 -8.79 -13.82
N THR A 196 16.84 -7.85 -14.75
CA THR A 196 16.41 -8.04 -16.14
C THR A 196 17.61 -8.28 -17.05
N LYS A 197 17.38 -8.77 -18.28
CA LYS A 197 18.48 -8.92 -19.26
C LYS A 197 19.00 -7.58 -19.79
N THR A 198 18.19 -6.53 -19.67
CA THR A 198 18.52 -5.17 -20.11
C THR A 198 19.30 -4.38 -19.05
N ASP A 199 19.57 -4.97 -17.88
CA ASP A 199 20.35 -4.32 -16.83
C ASP A 199 21.81 -4.17 -17.27
N LEU A 200 22.29 -2.93 -17.26
CA LEU A 200 23.68 -2.60 -17.63
C LEU A 200 24.66 -2.84 -16.46
N PHE A 201 24.16 -2.98 -15.25
CA PHE A 201 24.92 -3.15 -14.01
C PHE A 201 24.06 -3.88 -12.98
N ASP A 202 24.66 -4.24 -11.85
CA ASP A 202 23.95 -4.87 -10.73
C ASP A 202 23.01 -3.88 -10.02
N VAL A 203 21.80 -3.75 -10.56
CA VAL A 203 20.76 -2.86 -10.03
C VAL A 203 20.37 -3.25 -8.61
N ALA A 204 20.40 -4.54 -8.26
CA ALA A 204 20.04 -5.01 -6.92
C ALA A 204 21.01 -4.51 -5.85
N SER A 205 22.32 -4.60 -6.12
CA SER A 205 23.35 -4.06 -5.22
C SER A 205 23.30 -2.54 -5.12
N VAL A 206 23.03 -1.84 -6.24
CA VAL A 206 22.86 -0.38 -6.23
C VAL A 206 21.67 0.02 -5.37
N GLU A 207 20.53 -0.67 -5.51
CA GLU A 207 19.32 -0.39 -4.74
C GLU A 207 19.53 -0.60 -3.22
N LEU A 208 20.22 -1.68 -2.85
CA LEU A 208 20.64 -1.92 -1.45
C LEU A 208 21.54 -0.79 -0.93
N ALA A 209 22.55 -0.39 -1.70
CA ALA A 209 23.48 0.66 -1.30
C ALA A 209 22.77 2.01 -1.12
N THR A 210 21.87 2.38 -2.04
CA THR A 210 21.11 3.62 -1.98
C THR A 210 20.21 3.67 -0.76
N LEU A 211 19.46 2.61 -0.47
CA LEU A 211 18.55 2.60 0.67
C LEU A 211 19.31 2.46 2.01
N THR A 212 20.46 1.78 2.01
CA THR A 212 21.36 1.77 3.18
C THR A 212 21.90 3.18 3.47
N LEU A 213 22.22 3.96 2.44
CA LEU A 213 22.60 5.36 2.60
C LEU A 213 21.44 6.20 3.16
N ALA A 214 20.22 6.00 2.66
CA ALA A 214 19.04 6.68 3.18
C ALA A 214 18.79 6.34 4.67
N ALA A 215 18.97 5.09 5.08
CA ALA A 215 18.87 4.71 6.49
C ALA A 215 19.87 5.48 7.37
N LYS A 216 21.10 5.69 6.87
CA LYS A 216 22.13 6.48 7.58
C LYS A 216 21.79 7.96 7.72
N THR A 217 20.89 8.51 6.88
CA THR A 217 20.41 9.89 7.01
C THR A 217 19.19 10.02 7.92
N GLY A 218 18.73 8.92 8.54
CA GLY A 218 17.57 8.92 9.43
C GLY A 218 16.24 8.68 8.72
N VAL A 219 16.25 8.37 7.41
CA VAL A 219 15.05 7.89 6.71
C VAL A 219 14.71 6.49 7.22
N HIS A 220 13.44 6.25 7.53
CA HIS A 220 13.00 4.91 7.89
C HIS A 220 12.98 4.01 6.65
N VAL A 221 13.74 2.91 6.69
CA VAL A 221 13.90 1.97 5.59
C VAL A 221 13.58 0.57 6.14
N PRO A 222 12.81 -0.27 5.41
CA PRO A 222 12.52 -1.64 5.85
C PRO A 222 13.79 -2.50 5.84
N GLU A 223 13.70 -3.75 6.30
CA GLU A 223 14.83 -4.67 6.25
C GLU A 223 15.17 -4.97 4.79
N LEU A 224 16.46 -4.91 4.46
CA LEU A 224 16.95 -5.08 3.10
C LEU A 224 18.06 -6.13 3.08
N LYS A 225 18.06 -6.96 2.04
CA LYS A 225 19.19 -7.85 1.73
C LYS A 225 19.27 -8.11 0.23
N THR A 226 20.40 -8.62 -0.21
CA THR A 226 20.54 -9.23 -1.54
C THR A 226 20.81 -10.72 -1.39
N VAL A 227 20.31 -11.49 -2.35
CA VAL A 227 20.55 -12.93 -2.43
C VAL A 227 21.05 -13.24 -3.84
N ALA A 228 22.11 -14.03 -3.93
CA ALA A 228 22.61 -14.51 -5.21
C ALA A 228 21.69 -15.63 -5.74
N VAL A 229 21.25 -15.49 -6.99
CA VAL A 229 20.50 -16.50 -7.74
C VAL A 229 21.27 -16.72 -9.04
N GLY A 230 21.97 -17.85 -9.12
CA GLY A 230 22.98 -18.08 -10.15
C GLY A 230 24.08 -17.00 -10.12
N GLU A 231 24.29 -16.32 -11.25
CA GLU A 231 25.31 -15.26 -11.39
C GLU A 231 24.78 -13.85 -11.09
N ARG A 232 23.51 -13.71 -10.71
CA ARG A 232 22.86 -12.40 -10.54
C ARG A 232 22.37 -12.21 -9.11
N ASN A 233 22.31 -10.95 -8.68
CA ASN A 233 21.75 -10.60 -7.37
C ASN A 233 20.28 -10.23 -7.49
N VAL A 234 19.47 -10.76 -6.57
CA VAL A 234 18.08 -10.39 -6.37
C VAL A 234 18.01 -9.48 -5.14
N PHE A 235 17.35 -8.33 -5.27
CA PHE A 235 17.14 -7.42 -4.16
C PHE A 235 15.88 -7.80 -3.39
N LEU A 236 15.99 -7.90 -2.08
CA LEU A 236 14.91 -8.23 -1.17
C LEU A 236 14.64 -7.05 -0.23
N SER A 237 13.38 -6.64 -0.17
CA SER A 237 12.89 -5.64 0.78
C SER A 237 11.71 -6.21 1.55
N GLN A 238 11.78 -6.17 2.88
CA GLN A 238 10.68 -6.62 3.73
C GLN A 238 9.43 -5.79 3.46
N ARG A 239 8.28 -6.45 3.32
CA ARG A 239 7.00 -5.75 3.18
C ARG A 239 6.68 -5.04 4.49
N PHE A 240 6.54 -3.72 4.41
CA PHE A 240 6.16 -2.87 5.54
C PHE A 240 4.65 -2.64 5.61
N ASP A 241 3.90 -3.07 4.60
CA ASP A 241 2.44 -2.97 4.57
C ASP A 241 1.74 -4.15 5.24
N ARG A 242 2.51 -5.17 5.60
CA ARG A 242 2.05 -6.37 6.28
C ARG A 242 3.04 -6.78 7.34
N PHE A 243 2.50 -7.13 8.50
CA PHE A 243 3.29 -7.61 9.62
C PHE A 243 2.52 -8.73 10.30
N ARG A 244 3.21 -9.64 10.98
CA ARG A 244 2.56 -10.58 11.90
C ARG A 244 2.43 -9.86 13.25
N ALA A 245 1.24 -9.89 13.86
CA ALA A 245 1.02 -9.35 15.20
C ALA A 245 0.25 -10.35 16.09
N HIS A 246 0.57 -10.40 17.39
CA HIS A 246 -0.23 -11.15 18.36
C HIS A 246 -1.65 -10.56 18.45
N ARG A 247 -2.65 -11.43 18.61
CA ARG A 247 -4.09 -11.09 18.48
C ARG A 247 -4.68 -10.24 19.62
N TYR A 248 -3.88 -9.45 20.35
CA TYR A 248 -4.38 -8.67 21.49
C TYR A 248 -3.91 -7.21 21.51
N GLY A 249 -4.86 -6.31 21.32
CA GLY A 249 -4.96 -5.10 22.15
C GLY A 249 -4.36 -3.80 21.62
N SER A 250 -4.74 -3.34 20.43
CA SER A 250 -4.66 -1.89 20.14
C SER A 250 -5.77 -1.48 19.18
N THR A 251 -6.70 -0.65 19.67
CA THR A 251 -7.72 0.07 18.89
C THR A 251 -7.15 1.25 18.08
N SER A 252 -5.83 1.35 17.99
CA SER A 252 -5.11 2.34 17.17
C SER A 252 -4.13 1.68 16.23
N CYS A 253 -4.09 2.17 14.98
CA CYS A 253 -3.02 1.87 14.03
C CYS A 253 -1.67 2.08 14.73
N PRO A 254 -0.84 1.04 14.94
CA PRO A 254 0.45 1.20 15.59
C PRO A 254 1.30 2.17 14.77
N SER A 255 2.22 2.90 15.40
CA SER A 255 3.15 3.74 14.64
C SER A 255 3.97 2.90 13.64
N ASP A 256 4.43 3.49 12.54
CA ASP A 256 5.23 2.80 11.50
C ASP A 256 6.36 1.95 12.11
N ARG A 257 6.95 2.42 13.21
CA ARG A 257 8.02 1.76 13.96
C ARG A 257 7.57 0.53 14.75
N GLU A 258 6.39 0.58 15.37
CA GLU A 258 5.84 -0.55 16.15
C GLU A 258 5.36 -1.68 15.23
N GLN A 259 4.79 -1.33 14.07
CA GLN A 259 4.40 -2.29 13.04
C GLN A 259 5.60 -3.06 12.49
N TYR A 260 6.71 -2.34 12.26
CA TYR A 260 7.96 -2.90 11.77
C TYR A 260 8.61 -3.87 12.78
N LEU A 261 8.61 -3.54 14.07
CA LEU A 261 9.20 -4.37 15.12
C LEU A 261 8.36 -5.63 15.44
N ALA A 262 7.03 -5.57 15.29
CA ALA A 262 6.16 -6.72 15.54
C ALA A 262 6.37 -7.89 14.57
N ALA A 263 6.96 -7.64 13.39
CA ALA A 263 7.14 -8.62 12.33
C ALA A 263 8.18 -9.74 12.62
N GLN A 264 8.89 -9.68 13.76
CA GLN A 264 9.97 -10.63 14.10
C GLN A 264 9.51 -11.88 14.87
N GLU A 265 8.20 -12.04 15.15
CA GLU A 265 7.66 -13.19 15.89
C GLU A 265 6.54 -13.92 15.13
N ARG A 266 6.42 -15.24 15.33
CA ARG A 266 5.39 -16.10 14.70
C ARG A 266 4.00 -15.77 15.24
N ALA A 267 3.29 -14.84 14.59
CA ALA A 267 1.93 -14.47 14.99
C ALA A 267 0.82 -15.05 14.08
N ILE A 268 -0.43 -15.02 14.59
CA ILE A 268 -1.61 -15.76 14.08
C ILE A 268 -2.44 -14.94 13.06
N VAL A 269 -2.28 -13.60 13.04
CA VAL A 269 -2.99 -12.69 12.12
C VAL A 269 -1.98 -11.82 11.37
N GLU A 270 -2.25 -11.54 10.10
CA GLU A 270 -1.49 -10.62 9.24
C GLU A 270 -2.24 -9.29 9.08
N PRO A 271 -2.10 -8.32 10.00
CA PRO A 271 -2.57 -6.95 9.78
C PRO A 271 -2.05 -6.35 8.47
N ARG A 272 -2.84 -5.45 7.89
CA ARG A 272 -2.51 -4.75 6.65
C ARG A 272 -2.67 -3.26 6.79
N VAL A 273 -1.77 -2.50 6.18
CA VAL A 273 -1.78 -1.04 6.20
C VAL A 273 -2.65 -0.51 5.05
N PHE A 274 -3.59 0.38 5.37
CA PHE A 274 -4.52 0.96 4.39
C PHE A 274 -3.91 2.09 3.57
N TYR A 275 -3.07 2.92 4.17
CA TYR A 275 -2.53 4.13 3.52
C TYR A 275 -1.05 3.94 3.20
N MET A 276 -0.76 3.63 1.94
CA MET A 276 0.59 3.38 1.46
C MET A 276 1.24 4.62 0.82
N SER A 277 0.50 5.73 0.68
CA SER A 277 0.98 6.95 0.04
C SER A 277 1.47 7.99 1.04
N ALA A 278 2.67 8.52 0.81
CA ALA A 278 3.23 9.65 1.56
C ALA A 278 2.37 10.93 1.42
N LEU A 279 1.56 11.04 0.36
CA LEU A 279 0.74 12.22 0.05
C LEU A 279 -0.60 12.26 0.79
N GLN A 280 -1.00 11.18 1.48
CA GLN A 280 -2.31 11.07 2.13
C GLN A 280 -2.25 11.29 3.65
N ARG A 281 -1.10 11.65 4.22
CA ARG A 281 -0.98 11.93 5.66
C ARG A 281 -1.62 13.27 6.00
N ARG A 282 -2.70 13.25 6.78
CA ARG A 282 -3.06 14.43 7.59
C ARG A 282 -1.96 14.64 8.64
N PRO A 283 -1.54 15.88 8.93
CA PRO A 283 -0.75 16.14 10.12
C PRO A 283 -1.54 15.63 11.33
N ALA A 284 -0.87 14.90 12.22
CA ALA A 284 -1.45 14.39 13.45
C ALA A 284 -2.26 15.51 14.12
N MET A 285 -3.55 15.27 14.39
CA MET A 285 -4.32 16.20 15.22
C MET A 285 -3.55 16.38 16.51
N SER A 286 -3.19 17.63 16.79
CA SER A 286 -2.69 18.08 18.08
C SER A 286 -3.62 17.52 19.16
N LEU A 287 -3.12 16.53 19.90
CA LEU A 287 -3.73 16.13 21.16
C LEU A 287 -3.72 17.38 22.04
N SER A 288 -4.88 18.01 22.16
CA SER A 288 -5.13 19.04 23.16
C SER A 288 -4.65 18.49 24.50
N ARG A 289 -3.59 19.11 25.04
CA ARG A 289 -3.04 18.80 26.36
C ARG A 289 -4.20 18.70 27.34
N VAL A 290 -4.44 17.49 27.83
CA VAL A 290 -5.22 17.26 29.05
C VAL A 290 -4.47 17.99 30.16
N VAL A 291 -5.02 19.11 30.60
CA VAL A 291 -4.53 19.85 31.77
C VAL A 291 -4.96 19.02 33.00
N PRO A 292 -4.04 18.52 33.83
CA PRO A 292 -4.41 17.82 35.05
C PRO A 292 -5.01 18.81 36.07
N PRO A 293 -5.94 18.36 36.93
CA PRO A 293 -6.60 19.25 37.89
C PRO A 293 -5.60 19.78 38.92
N THR A 294 -5.58 21.11 39.07
CA THR A 294 -4.78 21.82 40.07
C THR A 294 -5.26 21.44 41.47
N ARG A 295 -4.39 20.74 42.20
CA ARG A 295 -4.57 20.45 43.62
C ARG A 295 -4.28 21.72 44.41
N THR A 296 -5.32 22.34 44.97
CA THR A 296 -5.20 23.48 45.89
C THR A 296 -4.59 23.03 47.21
N SER A 297 -3.39 23.50 47.53
CA SER A 297 -2.89 23.56 48.91
C SER A 297 -2.51 25.01 49.22
N ARG A 298 -3.24 25.60 50.18
CA ARG A 298 -2.89 26.88 50.82
C ARG A 298 -1.63 26.68 51.66
N LEU A 299 -0.75 27.68 51.69
CA LEU A 299 -0.40 28.53 52.84
C LEU A 299 0.73 29.54 52.42
N PRO A 300 0.97 30.62 53.19
CA PRO A 300 1.17 31.97 52.64
C PRO A 300 2.62 32.49 52.73
N GLY A 301 2.92 33.54 51.97
CA GLY A 301 3.93 34.52 52.37
C GLY A 301 4.83 35.07 51.26
N LEU A 302 4.84 36.39 51.19
CA LEU A 302 5.92 37.29 50.74
C LEU A 302 6.01 37.65 49.24
N SER A 303 5.65 38.92 49.02
CA SER A 303 5.91 39.82 47.89
C SER A 303 7.34 39.76 47.35
N THR A 304 7.50 39.92 46.04
CA THR A 304 8.24 41.06 45.45
C THR A 304 7.80 41.32 44.00
N VAL A 305 7.59 42.59 43.68
CA VAL A 305 7.34 43.18 42.37
C VAL A 305 8.66 43.29 41.61
N VAL A 306 8.74 42.84 40.34
CA VAL A 306 9.71 43.37 39.36
C VAL A 306 9.09 43.43 37.97
N GLN A 307 9.21 44.61 37.36
CA GLN A 307 8.73 45.04 36.04
C GLN A 307 9.42 44.29 34.89
N SER A 308 8.72 44.13 33.76
CA SER A 308 9.31 43.80 32.46
C SER A 308 9.04 44.94 31.47
N PRO A 309 10.04 45.47 30.75
CA PRO A 309 9.80 46.33 29.60
C PRO A 309 9.80 45.56 28.28
N VAL A 310 8.95 46.07 27.40
CA VAL A 310 8.82 45.86 25.95
C VAL A 310 10.10 46.29 25.21
N LEU A 311 10.49 45.61 24.13
CA LEU A 311 11.06 46.17 22.87
C LEU A 311 11.46 45.02 21.92
N THR A 312 10.67 44.77 20.87
CA THR A 312 10.90 45.13 19.44
C THR A 312 11.82 44.22 18.63
N THR A 313 11.24 43.72 17.54
CA THR A 313 11.84 43.12 16.32
C THR A 313 12.97 43.95 15.70
N PRO A 314 13.78 43.34 14.82
CA PRO A 314 13.73 43.77 13.42
C PRO A 314 13.74 42.66 12.35
N ARG A 315 13.54 43.13 11.11
CA ARG A 315 13.16 42.50 9.85
C ARG A 315 14.22 41.65 9.13
N ALA A 316 13.70 40.68 8.37
CA ALA A 316 13.97 40.27 6.98
C ALA A 316 15.36 40.43 6.34
N PHE A 317 15.82 39.34 5.70
CA PHE A 317 16.58 39.37 4.45
C PHE A 317 16.14 38.23 3.51
N SER A 318 15.98 38.58 2.23
CA SER A 318 15.59 37.76 1.08
C SER A 318 16.82 37.28 0.28
N SER A 319 16.62 36.23 -0.53
CA SER A 319 17.37 35.74 -1.72
C SER A 319 17.79 34.27 -1.55
N GLY A 320 17.75 33.39 -2.56
CA GLY A 320 17.34 33.49 -3.95
C GLY A 320 17.29 32.08 -4.56
N CYS A 321 16.36 31.88 -5.49
CA CYS A 321 16.31 30.72 -6.39
C CYS A 321 17.64 30.57 -7.15
N LEU A 322 18.15 29.34 -7.26
CA LEU A 322 18.93 28.91 -8.41
C LEU A 322 18.54 27.47 -8.77
N SER A 323 17.99 27.37 -9.97
CA SER A 323 17.75 26.18 -10.77
C SER A 323 19.08 25.77 -11.41
N THR A 324 19.40 24.48 -11.41
CA THR A 324 20.27 23.91 -12.44
C THR A 324 19.86 22.48 -12.74
N SER A 325 19.38 22.30 -13.96
CA SER A 325 19.20 21.05 -14.66
C SER A 325 20.55 20.36 -14.88
N LEU A 326 20.59 19.05 -14.66
CA LEU A 326 21.31 18.04 -15.46
C LEU A 326 20.64 16.69 -15.19
#